data_AF-A0AAU9CMW9-F1
#
_entry.id   AF-A0AAU9CMW9-F1
#
_cell.length_a   1.000
_cell.length_b   1.000
_cell.length_c   1.000
_cell.angle_alpha   90.00
_cell.angle_beta   90.00
_cell.angle_gamma   90.00
#
_symmetry.space_group_name_H-M   'P 1'
#
loop_
_entity.id
_entity.type
_entity.pdbx_description
1 polymer ?
#
loop_
_entity_poly.entity_id
_entity_poly.type
_entity_poly.pdbx_seq_one_letter_code
_entity_poly.pdbx_strand_id
1 'polypeptide(L)'
;MRIRLLLLGACLGLAVGGCASQGGHADASQAAAGSSVKRNDGSVATPEIPADSPLAKIQPGMSEGHVYDILGQPTETKTYLTGKQWIPFYFGPDVHRKEAYFKGLGRVVFVPSGAMGTGVYKVHQVIYDPTEDGYAD
;
A
#
# COMPACT_ATOMS: atom_id res chain seq x y z
N MET A 1 26.94 5.99 -34.21
CA MET A 1 27.86 7.03 -33.70
C MET A 1 28.37 6.55 -32.34
N ARG A 2 29.67 6.22 -32.23
CA ARG A 2 30.30 5.67 -31.02
C ARG A 2 31.33 6.69 -30.51
N ILE A 3 31.17 7.19 -29.30
CA ILE A 3 32.14 8.06 -28.58
C ILE A 3 32.18 7.50 -27.15
N ARG A 4 33.16 6.64 -26.83
CA ARG A 4 34.51 6.90 -26.29
C ARG A 4 34.52 7.42 -24.84
N LEU A 5 34.72 6.43 -23.96
CA LEU A 5 35.38 6.38 -22.66
C LEU A 5 36.52 7.41 -22.42
N LEU A 6 36.84 7.59 -21.13
CA LEU A 6 38.04 8.16 -20.44
C LEU A 6 37.65 9.42 -19.63
N LEU A 7 38.07 9.70 -18.39
CA LEU A 7 38.91 9.06 -17.37
C LEU A 7 38.87 10.01 -16.13
N LEU A 8 38.94 9.43 -14.92
CA LEU A 8 39.74 9.88 -13.75
C LEU A 8 39.54 11.27 -13.08
N GLY A 9 39.35 11.22 -11.75
CA GLY A 9 39.80 12.24 -10.78
C GLY A 9 38.76 12.54 -9.70
N ALA A 10 39.03 12.55 -8.39
CA ALA A 10 40.23 12.27 -7.59
C ALA A 10 39.78 12.04 -6.14
N CYS A 11 40.43 11.15 -5.41
CA CYS A 11 40.32 11.03 -3.95
C CYS A 11 41.16 12.09 -3.25
N LEU A 12 40.58 12.83 -2.29
CA LEU A 12 41.22 13.48 -1.12
C LEU A 12 40.07 14.13 -0.32
N GLY A 13 39.69 13.80 0.92
CA GLY A 13 40.44 13.35 2.10
C GLY A 13 40.50 14.50 3.11
N LEU A 14 39.84 14.36 4.28
CA LEU A 14 39.99 15.05 5.60
C LEU A 14 38.59 15.20 6.26
N ALA A 15 38.13 14.47 7.28
CA ALA A 15 38.63 14.12 8.62
C ALA A 15 37.97 14.96 9.75
N VAL A 16 37.29 14.22 10.65
CA VAL A 16 37.04 14.46 12.09
C VAL A 16 36.02 15.53 12.53
N GLY A 17 35.02 15.05 13.27
CA GLY A 17 34.12 15.83 14.13
C GLY A 17 33.08 14.93 14.78
N GLY A 18 33.50 14.12 15.78
CA GLY A 18 32.61 13.28 16.57
C GLY A 18 32.03 14.01 17.79
N CYS A 19 30.77 13.73 18.12
CA CYS A 19 30.26 13.74 19.49
C CYS A 19 29.42 12.48 19.66
N ALA A 20 29.96 11.51 20.40
CA ALA A 20 29.21 10.40 20.95
C ALA A 20 28.62 10.84 22.29
N SER A 21 27.31 10.73 22.46
CA SER A 21 26.68 10.72 23.78
C SER A 21 25.81 9.47 23.88
N GLN A 22 26.39 8.44 24.49
CA GLN A 22 25.73 7.21 24.92
C GLN A 22 24.69 7.57 26.00
N GLY A 23 23.51 6.96 25.92
CA GLY A 23 22.34 7.33 26.70
C GLY A 23 22.33 6.95 28.18
N GLY A 24 21.27 7.40 28.85
CA GLY A 24 20.83 6.95 30.17
C GLY A 24 19.32 7.17 30.28
N HIS A 25 18.60 6.09 30.53
CA HIS A 25 17.16 6.03 30.80
C HIS A 25 16.82 6.49 32.22
N ALA A 26 15.53 6.85 32.38
CA ALA A 26 14.74 7.01 33.61
C ALA A 26 14.95 8.33 34.39
N ASP A 27 13.97 9.01 34.97
CA ASP A 27 12.53 8.80 35.15
C ASP A 27 11.92 10.21 35.34
N ALA A 28 10.82 10.51 34.65
CA ALA A 28 9.96 11.63 35.04
C ALA A 28 8.52 11.20 34.87
N SER A 29 8.09 10.33 35.78
CA SER A 29 6.69 10.16 36.13
C SER A 29 6.14 11.46 36.74
N GLN A 30 5.21 12.11 36.04
CA GLN A 30 4.12 12.80 36.73
C GLN A 30 2.85 12.75 35.86
N ALA A 31 1.86 12.12 36.47
CA ALA A 31 0.56 11.76 35.94
C ALA A 31 -0.26 12.95 35.42
N ALA A 32 -0.87 12.74 34.26
CA ALA A 32 -2.21 13.23 34.00
C ALA A 32 -3.08 12.00 33.73
N ALA A 33 -4.04 11.78 34.63
CA ALA A 33 -5.04 10.74 34.54
C ALA A 33 -5.90 10.97 33.29
N GLY A 34 -5.55 10.31 32.19
CA GLY A 34 -6.43 10.11 31.06
C GLY A 34 -7.14 8.78 31.25
N SER A 35 -8.43 8.83 31.60
CA SER A 35 -9.31 7.67 31.58
C SER A 35 -9.08 6.88 30.29
N SER A 36 -8.63 5.64 30.44
CA SER A 36 -8.58 4.66 29.36
C SER A 36 -9.99 4.36 28.90
N VAL A 37 -10.55 5.23 28.07
CA VAL A 37 -11.67 4.91 27.22
C VAL A 37 -11.15 3.85 26.26
N LYS A 38 -11.53 2.59 26.52
CA LYS A 38 -11.40 1.51 25.53
C LYS A 38 -12.16 1.99 24.30
N ARG A 39 -11.41 2.55 23.34
CA ARG A 39 -11.92 2.92 22.03
C ARG A 39 -12.35 1.59 21.41
N ASN A 40 -13.65 1.31 21.39
CA ASN A 40 -14.17 0.31 20.46
C ASN A 40 -13.84 0.90 19.09
N ASP A 41 -12.79 0.40 18.46
CA ASP A 41 -12.23 0.93 17.22
C ASP A 41 -13.17 0.76 16.02
N GLY A 42 -14.38 0.24 16.25
CA GLY A 42 -15.34 -0.01 15.18
C GLY A 42 -14.74 -0.87 14.08
N SER A 43 -13.69 -1.66 14.38
CA SER A 43 -13.15 -2.62 13.44
C SER A 43 -14.22 -3.67 13.24
N VAL A 44 -15.04 -3.44 12.22
CA VAL A 44 -15.75 -4.51 11.55
C VAL A 44 -14.64 -5.45 11.13
N ALA A 45 -14.51 -6.56 11.86
CA ALA A 45 -13.58 -7.61 11.51
C ALA A 45 -13.92 -8.01 10.07
N THR A 46 -13.09 -7.60 9.12
CA THR A 46 -13.16 -8.14 7.77
C THR A 46 -13.11 -9.66 7.95
N PRO A 47 -14.08 -10.42 7.42
CA PRO A 47 -14.06 -11.86 7.57
C PRO A 47 -12.71 -12.37 7.07
N GLU A 48 -12.07 -13.21 7.87
CA GLU A 48 -10.82 -13.83 7.48
C GLU A 48 -11.03 -14.60 6.19
N ILE A 49 -10.11 -14.44 5.22
CA ILE A 49 -10.22 -15.08 3.92
C ILE A 49 -10.04 -16.60 4.14
N PRO A 50 -11.03 -17.45 3.80
CA PRO A 50 -10.90 -18.89 3.94
C PRO A 50 -9.74 -19.43 3.11
N ALA A 51 -8.97 -20.38 3.64
CA ALA A 51 -7.78 -20.91 2.97
C ALA A 51 -8.09 -21.63 1.63
N ASP A 52 -9.32 -22.12 1.48
CA ASP A 52 -9.84 -22.74 0.26
C ASP A 52 -10.39 -21.74 -0.77
N SER A 53 -10.58 -20.48 -0.37
CA SER A 53 -11.01 -19.42 -1.28
C SER A 53 -9.93 -19.11 -2.33
N PRO A 54 -10.29 -18.92 -3.61
CA PRO A 54 -9.36 -18.43 -4.62
C PRO A 54 -8.66 -17.12 -4.22
N LEU A 55 -9.33 -16.26 -3.44
CA LEU A 55 -8.77 -14.99 -2.95
C LEU A 55 -7.60 -15.18 -1.98
N ALA A 56 -7.47 -16.34 -1.31
CA ALA A 56 -6.35 -16.63 -0.43
C ALA A 56 -5.01 -16.71 -1.19
N LYS A 57 -5.05 -16.89 -2.52
CA LYS A 57 -3.87 -16.88 -3.38
C LYS A 57 -3.43 -15.45 -3.74
N ILE A 58 -4.26 -14.45 -3.50
CA ILE A 58 -3.98 -13.06 -3.88
C ILE A 58 -3.22 -12.37 -2.77
N GLN A 59 -2.07 -11.79 -3.12
CA GLN A 59 -1.19 -11.13 -2.17
C GLN A 59 -1.01 -9.65 -2.55
N PRO A 60 -0.83 -8.76 -1.54
CA PRO A 60 -0.42 -7.39 -1.79
C PRO A 60 0.78 -7.30 -2.75
N GLY A 61 0.71 -6.38 -3.71
CA GLY A 61 1.77 -6.17 -4.71
C GLY A 61 1.70 -7.05 -5.97
N MET A 62 0.82 -8.07 -6.04
CA MET A 62 0.56 -8.77 -7.31
C MET A 62 0.05 -7.79 -8.36
N SER A 63 0.42 -7.97 -9.63
CA SER A 63 -0.17 -7.18 -10.72
C SER A 63 -1.60 -7.59 -10.99
N GLU A 64 -2.40 -6.64 -11.42
CA GLU A 64 -3.78 -6.87 -11.87
C GLU A 64 -3.88 -8.05 -12.85
N GLY A 65 -3.02 -8.12 -13.86
CA GLY A 65 -3.02 -9.26 -14.80
C GLY A 65 -2.81 -10.61 -14.11
N HIS A 66 -1.94 -10.69 -13.10
CA HIS A 66 -1.72 -11.94 -12.35
C HIS A 66 -2.93 -12.29 -11.49
N VAL A 67 -3.62 -11.29 -10.92
CA VAL A 67 -4.90 -11.52 -10.24
C VAL A 67 -5.93 -12.09 -11.20
N TYR A 68 -6.02 -11.54 -12.41
CA TYR A 68 -6.96 -12.02 -13.42
C TYR A 68 -6.60 -13.39 -13.99
N ASP A 69 -5.32 -13.77 -14.03
CA ASP A 69 -4.90 -15.13 -14.36
C ASP A 69 -5.35 -16.14 -13.29
N ILE A 70 -5.40 -15.72 -12.01
CA ILE A 70 -5.79 -16.59 -10.88
C ILE A 70 -7.31 -16.67 -10.71
N LEU A 71 -8.01 -15.53 -10.79
CA LEU A 71 -9.44 -15.40 -10.47
C LEU A 71 -10.34 -15.37 -11.71
N GLY A 72 -9.79 -15.12 -12.89
CA GLY A 72 -10.56 -14.75 -14.09
C GLY A 72 -10.84 -13.25 -14.17
N GLN A 73 -11.66 -12.87 -15.14
CA GLN A 73 -12.12 -11.47 -15.26
C GLN A 73 -13.14 -11.14 -14.17
N PRO A 74 -13.09 -9.93 -13.60
CA PRO A 74 -14.12 -9.48 -12.67
C PRO A 74 -15.44 -9.23 -13.38
N THR A 75 -16.53 -9.24 -12.61
CA THR A 75 -17.87 -8.87 -13.09
C THR A 75 -17.90 -7.40 -13.50
N GLU A 76 -17.35 -6.52 -12.66
CA GLU A 76 -17.24 -5.09 -12.92
C GLU A 76 -15.92 -4.54 -12.34
N THR A 77 -15.51 -3.38 -12.85
CA THR A 77 -14.44 -2.60 -12.23
C THR A 77 -14.84 -1.14 -12.07
N LYS A 78 -14.53 -0.55 -10.91
CA LYS A 78 -14.74 0.88 -10.60
C LYS A 78 -13.40 1.55 -10.36
N THR A 79 -13.17 2.72 -10.94
CA THR A 79 -11.98 3.53 -10.63
C THR A 79 -12.42 4.85 -10.02
N TYR A 80 -11.75 5.26 -8.94
CA TYR A 80 -12.02 6.52 -8.26
C TYR A 80 -10.73 7.20 -7.83
N LEU A 81 -10.77 8.53 -7.77
CA LEU A 81 -9.70 9.34 -7.22
C LEU A 81 -9.66 9.18 -5.70
N THR A 82 -8.47 9.09 -5.13
CA THR A 82 -8.31 9.15 -3.68
C THR A 82 -8.18 10.60 -3.23
N GLY A 83 -8.29 10.85 -1.92
CA GLY A 83 -7.97 12.16 -1.35
C GLY A 83 -6.52 12.61 -1.56
N LYS A 84 -5.59 11.69 -1.90
CA LYS A 84 -4.16 12.00 -2.08
C LYS A 84 -3.87 12.73 -3.37
N GLN A 85 -4.76 12.64 -4.37
CA GLN A 85 -4.66 13.44 -5.60
C GLN A 85 -4.68 14.95 -5.31
N TRP A 86 -5.31 15.37 -4.22
CA TRP A 86 -5.52 16.79 -3.90
C TRP A 86 -4.48 17.34 -2.93
N ILE A 87 -3.51 16.54 -2.52
CA ILE A 87 -2.42 16.97 -1.63
C ILE A 87 -1.34 17.65 -2.49
N PRO A 88 -1.05 18.95 -2.26
CA PRO A 88 0.05 19.61 -2.97
C PRO A 88 1.37 18.85 -2.81
N PHE A 89 2.12 18.71 -3.90
CA PHE A 89 3.41 18.01 -3.94
C PHE A 89 3.36 16.50 -3.60
N TYR A 90 2.19 15.87 -3.68
CA TYR A 90 2.09 14.41 -3.61
C TYR A 90 2.44 13.78 -4.96
N PHE A 91 3.65 13.25 -5.08
CA PHE A 91 4.13 12.52 -6.27
C PHE A 91 4.00 11.00 -6.17
N GLY A 92 3.29 10.53 -5.13
CA GLY A 92 3.11 9.11 -4.89
C GLY A 92 2.12 8.45 -5.87
N PRO A 93 2.03 7.12 -5.84
CA PRO A 93 1.20 6.37 -6.79
C PRO A 93 -0.30 6.37 -6.46
N ASP A 94 -0.67 6.52 -5.19
CA ASP A 94 -2.04 6.29 -4.70
C ASP A 94 -2.95 7.51 -4.87
N VAL A 95 -2.92 8.14 -6.06
CA VAL A 95 -3.82 9.26 -6.42
C VAL A 95 -5.18 8.78 -6.91
N HIS A 96 -5.28 7.54 -7.35
CA HIS A 96 -6.52 6.84 -7.67
C HIS A 96 -6.40 5.37 -7.33
N ARG A 97 -7.54 4.70 -7.19
CA ARG A 97 -7.64 3.26 -6.96
C ARG A 97 -8.63 2.66 -7.93
N LYS A 98 -8.43 1.38 -8.23
CA LYS A 98 -9.34 0.57 -9.04
C LYS A 98 -9.83 -0.59 -8.19
N GLU A 99 -11.14 -0.76 -8.10
CA GLU A 99 -11.77 -1.93 -7.49
C GLU A 99 -12.21 -2.88 -8.59
N ALA A 100 -11.93 -4.17 -8.40
CA ALA A 100 -12.45 -5.25 -9.21
C ALA A 100 -13.39 -6.10 -8.36
N TYR A 101 -14.61 -6.29 -8.86
CA TYR A 101 -15.71 -6.95 -8.17
C TYR A 101 -15.86 -8.36 -8.72
N PHE A 102 -15.71 -9.37 -7.86
CA PHE A 102 -15.84 -10.77 -8.20
C PHE A 102 -17.07 -11.33 -7.50
N LYS A 103 -18.14 -11.53 -8.29
CA LYS A 103 -19.42 -12.01 -7.77
C LYS A 103 -19.26 -13.30 -6.97
N GLY A 104 -19.77 -13.31 -5.74
CA GLY A 104 -19.73 -14.45 -4.81
C GLY A 104 -18.34 -14.74 -4.21
N LEU A 105 -17.35 -13.89 -4.43
CA LEU A 105 -16.00 -14.03 -3.87
C LEU A 105 -15.60 -12.81 -3.03
N GLY A 106 -15.83 -11.61 -3.55
CA GLY A 106 -15.45 -10.36 -2.92
C GLY A 106 -14.75 -9.42 -3.90
N ARG A 107 -13.83 -8.61 -3.38
CA ARG A 107 -13.19 -7.52 -4.13
C ARG A 107 -11.68 -7.54 -4.00
N VAL A 108 -11.03 -7.05 -5.06
CA VAL A 108 -9.60 -6.71 -5.03
C VAL A 108 -9.46 -5.24 -5.35
N VAL A 109 -8.84 -4.49 -4.42
CA VAL A 109 -8.53 -3.08 -4.60
C VAL A 109 -7.10 -2.96 -5.09
N PHE A 110 -6.92 -2.23 -6.18
CA PHE A 110 -5.64 -1.96 -6.80
C PHE A 110 -5.24 -0.49 -6.65
N VAL A 111 -3.94 -0.28 -6.61
CA VAL A 111 -3.27 1.02 -6.67
C VAL A 111 -2.26 1.02 -7.83
N PRO A 112 -2.06 2.14 -8.53
CA PRO A 112 -0.97 2.25 -9.52
C PRO A 112 0.40 1.97 -8.88
N SER A 113 1.39 1.59 -9.69
CA SER A 113 2.76 1.37 -9.22
C SER A 113 3.68 2.57 -9.41
N GLY A 114 3.35 3.47 -10.33
CA GLY A 114 4.19 4.57 -10.77
C GLY A 114 3.80 5.91 -10.16
N ALA A 115 4.73 6.87 -10.20
CA ALA A 115 4.53 8.22 -9.70
C ALA A 115 3.29 8.88 -10.35
N MET A 116 2.61 9.73 -9.58
CA MET A 116 1.42 10.47 -10.04
C MET A 116 0.30 9.56 -10.60
N GLY A 117 0.17 8.33 -10.11
CA GLY A 117 -0.87 7.39 -10.54
C GLY A 117 -0.64 6.75 -11.90
N THR A 118 0.62 6.70 -12.36
CA THR A 118 1.00 6.03 -13.61
C THR A 118 1.40 4.57 -13.38
N GLY A 119 1.72 3.84 -14.44
CA GLY A 119 2.22 2.47 -14.36
C GLY A 119 1.13 1.40 -14.23
N VAL A 120 1.53 0.21 -13.79
CA VAL A 120 0.63 -0.95 -13.69
C VAL A 120 -0.11 -0.96 -12.37
N TYR A 121 -1.32 -1.52 -12.36
CA TYR A 121 -2.07 -1.73 -11.13
C TYR A 121 -1.52 -2.89 -10.31
N LYS A 122 -1.37 -2.67 -9.01
CA LYS A 122 -0.90 -3.63 -8.01
C LYS A 122 -1.91 -3.79 -6.88
N VAL A 123 -2.04 -4.99 -6.34
CA VAL A 123 -2.95 -5.27 -5.22
C VAL A 123 -2.58 -4.40 -4.02
N HIS A 124 -3.53 -3.58 -3.59
CA HIS A 124 -3.47 -2.81 -2.36
C HIS A 124 -4.18 -3.54 -1.22
N GLN A 125 -5.37 -4.10 -1.51
CA GLN A 125 -6.21 -4.76 -0.51
C GLN A 125 -7.01 -5.90 -1.16
N VAL A 126 -7.26 -6.95 -0.39
CA VAL A 126 -8.17 -8.05 -0.73
C VAL A 126 -9.30 -8.05 0.30
N ILE A 127 -10.54 -8.08 -0.17
CA ILE A 127 -11.74 -8.06 0.66
C ILE A 127 -12.51 -9.33 0.32
N TYR A 128 -12.65 -10.23 1.28
CA TYR A 128 -13.49 -11.41 1.12
C TYR A 128 -14.93 -11.06 1.48
N ASP A 129 -15.83 -11.35 0.54
CA ASP A 129 -17.26 -11.22 0.73
C ASP A 129 -17.96 -12.27 -0.15
N PRO A 130 -18.41 -13.40 0.43
CA PRO A 130 -19.08 -14.46 -0.33
C PRO A 130 -20.46 -14.02 -0.85
N THR A 131 -20.96 -12.88 -0.40
CA THR A 131 -22.25 -12.30 -0.82
C THR A 131 -22.11 -11.15 -1.81
N GLU A 132 -20.88 -10.84 -2.24
CA GLU A 132 -20.59 -9.80 -3.24
C GLU A 132 -21.42 -9.99 -4.50
N ASP A 133 -22.22 -8.99 -4.89
CA ASP A 133 -23.13 -9.09 -6.03
C ASP A 133 -22.42 -8.92 -7.38
N GLY A 134 -21.20 -8.36 -7.33
CA GLY A 134 -20.29 -8.17 -8.45
C GLY A 134 -20.40 -6.81 -9.13
N TYR A 135 -21.19 -5.86 -8.61
CA TYR A 135 -21.45 -4.59 -9.28
C TYR A 135 -21.05 -3.39 -8.43
N ALA A 136 -20.61 -2.34 -9.12
CA ALA A 136 -20.37 -1.05 -8.51
C ALA A 136 -21.71 -0.37 -8.21
N ASP A 137 -21.82 0.18 -7.01
CA ASP A 137 -22.91 1.04 -6.55
C ASP A 137 -22.85 2.47 -7.12
#